data_AF-A0A7R9MS16-F1
#
_entry.id   AF-A0A7R9MS16-F1
#
_cell.length_a   1.000
_cell.length_b   1.000
_cell.length_c   1.000
_cell.angle_alpha   90.00
_cell.angle_beta   90.00
_cell.angle_gamma   90.00
#
_symmetry.space_group_name_H-M   'P 1'
#
loop_
_entity.id
_entity.type
_entity.pdbx_description
1 polymer ?
#
loop_
_entity_poly.entity_id
_entity_poly.type
_entity_poly.pdbx_seq_one_letter_code
_entity_poly.pdbx_strand_id
1 'polypeptide(L)'
;MFRHCLTLNLTWLVNSAAHMWGGRPYDKNIEAREATVRHLLMGEGFHNYHHTFPWDYSASELGAFDVFNPATAFIDFFAMIGWAYDRKVVSREMIERKQQRSAKLEDIREVRGIVHSLYEWVG
;
A
#
# COMPACT_ATOMS: atom_id res chain seq x y z
N MET A 1 19.88 6.11 -24.80
CA MET A 1 18.56 5.56 -25.14
C MET A 1 18.30 4.21 -24.49
N PHE A 2 19.09 3.16 -24.77
CA PHE A 2 18.85 1.82 -24.20
C PHE A 2 18.74 1.77 -22.65
N ARG A 3 19.67 2.43 -21.92
CA ARG A 3 19.61 2.55 -20.45
C ARG A 3 18.28 3.13 -19.94
N HIS A 4 17.80 4.21 -20.55
CA HIS A 4 16.53 4.84 -20.14
C HIS A 4 15.34 3.95 -20.44
N CYS A 5 15.29 3.34 -21.63
CA CYS A 5 14.21 2.41 -21.95
C CYS A 5 14.18 1.24 -20.96
N LEU A 6 15.34 0.63 -20.65
CA LEU A 6 15.42 -0.47 -19.70
C LEU A 6 14.95 -0.05 -18.30
N THR A 7 15.44 1.08 -17.79
CA THR A 7 15.04 1.60 -16.47
C THR A 7 13.52 1.83 -16.41
N LEU A 8 12.95 2.52 -17.39
CA LEU A 8 11.50 2.80 -17.41
C LEU A 8 10.68 1.52 -17.51
N ASN A 9 11.07 0.57 -18.36
CA ASN A 9 10.35 -0.70 -18.51
C ASN A 9 10.44 -1.55 -17.23
N LEU A 10 11.58 -1.57 -16.53
CA LEU A 10 11.71 -2.28 -15.25
C LEU A 10 10.84 -1.63 -14.17
N THR A 11 10.84 -0.30 -14.06
CA THR A 11 9.97 0.44 -13.12
C THR A 11 8.49 0.18 -13.41
N TRP A 12 8.08 0.24 -14.68
CA TRP A 12 6.67 0.02 -15.05
C TRP A 12 6.26 -1.45 -14.97
N LEU A 13 7.16 -2.41 -15.20
CA LEU A 13 6.90 -3.83 -15.01
C LEU A 13 6.63 -4.14 -13.54
N VAL A 14 7.48 -3.62 -12.65
CA VAL A 14 7.28 -3.68 -11.20
C VAL A 14 5.93 -3.10 -10.82
N ASN A 15 5.60 -1.92 -11.33
CA ASN A 15 4.32 -1.27 -11.07
C ASN A 15 3.14 -2.11 -11.57
N SER A 16 3.24 -2.66 -12.78
CA SER A 16 2.19 -3.51 -13.36
C SER A 16 1.95 -4.78 -12.53
N ALA A 17 3.02 -5.47 -12.15
CA ALA A 17 2.93 -6.68 -11.32
C ALA A 17 2.39 -6.38 -9.92
N ALA A 18 2.81 -5.28 -9.30
CA ALA A 18 2.33 -4.82 -7.99
C ALA A 18 0.81 -4.56 -7.96
N HIS A 19 0.28 -3.98 -9.04
CA HIS A 19 -1.14 -3.70 -9.18
C HIS A 19 -1.98 -4.92 -9.62
N MET A 20 -1.36 -5.96 -10.19
CA MET A 20 -2.05 -7.22 -10.53
C MET A 20 -2.10 -8.18 -9.34
N TRP A 21 -1.02 -8.30 -8.57
CA TRP A 21 -0.87 -9.28 -7.50
C TRP A 21 -0.62 -8.59 -6.15
N GLY A 22 -1.73 -8.23 -5.49
CA GLY A 22 -1.70 -7.53 -4.22
C GLY A 22 -3.05 -7.45 -3.50
N GLY A 23 -2.98 -7.25 -2.19
CA GLY A 23 -4.13 -7.08 -1.31
C GLY A 23 -4.58 -5.63 -1.17
N ARG A 24 -5.68 -5.40 -0.44
CA ARG A 24 -6.15 -4.04 -0.08
C ARG A 24 -6.48 -3.99 1.41
N PRO A 25 -5.47 -4.08 2.31
CA PRO A 25 -5.71 -4.25 3.73
C PRO A 25 -6.26 -2.99 4.43
N TYR A 26 -6.03 -1.78 3.91
CA TYR A 26 -6.37 -0.51 4.57
C TYR A 26 -7.63 0.14 4.01
N ASP A 27 -7.80 0.15 2.69
CA ASP A 27 -9.02 0.63 2.04
C ASP A 27 -9.39 -0.23 0.82
N LYS A 28 -10.53 -0.90 0.91
CA LYS A 28 -11.08 -1.81 -0.12
C LYS A 28 -11.83 -1.07 -1.23
N ASN A 29 -12.08 0.23 -1.09
CA ASN A 29 -12.85 1.03 -2.05
C ASN A 29 -11.98 1.72 -3.10
N ILE A 30 -10.66 1.74 -2.88
CA ILE A 30 -9.69 2.26 -3.84
C ILE A 30 -9.04 1.12 -4.61
N GLU A 31 -8.58 1.41 -5.82
CA GLU A 31 -7.94 0.41 -6.68
C GLU A 31 -6.47 0.15 -6.33
N ALA A 32 -5.84 1.03 -5.55
CA ALA A 32 -4.46 0.88 -5.08
C ALA A 32 -4.29 -0.39 -4.25
N ARG A 33 -3.26 -1.18 -4.57
CA ARG A 33 -2.99 -2.48 -3.94
C ARG A 33 -1.65 -2.52 -3.25
N GLU A 34 -1.63 -3.29 -2.19
CA GLU A 34 -0.44 -3.67 -1.46
C GLU A 34 0.22 -4.85 -2.16
N ALA A 35 1.36 -4.65 -2.81
CA ALA A 35 2.01 -5.67 -3.62
C ALA A 35 2.53 -6.82 -2.76
N THR A 36 2.31 -8.07 -3.17
CA THR A 36 2.84 -9.25 -2.43
C THR A 36 4.37 -9.24 -2.38
N VAL A 37 5.00 -8.68 -3.41
CA VAL A 37 6.47 -8.52 -3.53
C VAL A 37 6.95 -7.13 -3.10
N ARG A 38 6.17 -6.38 -2.30
CA ARG A 38 6.46 -4.98 -1.93
C ARG A 38 7.89 -4.69 -1.45
N HIS A 39 8.48 -5.63 -0.70
CA HIS A 39 9.85 -5.51 -0.20
C HIS A 39 10.92 -5.60 -1.31
N LEU A 40 10.56 -5.97 -2.54
CA LEU A 40 11.43 -5.98 -3.71
C LEU A 40 11.26 -4.73 -4.59
N LEU A 41 10.30 -3.85 -4.24
CA LEU A 41 9.89 -2.72 -5.07
C LEU A 41 10.41 -1.36 -4.58
N MET A 42 11.48 -1.35 -3.79
CA MET A 42 12.15 -0.11 -3.36
C MET A 42 11.20 0.94 -2.73
N GLY A 43 10.19 0.50 -1.99
CA GLY A 43 9.22 1.38 -1.30
C GLY A 43 7.93 1.59 -2.07
N GLU A 44 7.88 1.28 -3.37
CA GLU A 44 6.70 1.44 -4.24
C GLU A 44 5.64 0.34 -4.03
N GLY A 45 5.87 -0.61 -3.13
CA GLY A 45 4.95 -1.73 -2.94
C GLY A 45 3.75 -1.45 -2.03
N PHE A 46 3.79 -0.35 -1.27
CA PHE A 46 2.84 -0.02 -0.22
C PHE A 46 1.72 0.90 -0.73
N HIS A 47 1.24 0.72 -1.96
CA HIS A 47 0.29 1.67 -2.56
C HIS A 47 -1.04 1.74 -1.82
N ASN A 48 -1.55 0.63 -1.27
CA ASN A 48 -2.81 0.70 -0.50
C ASN A 48 -2.63 1.51 0.78
N TYR A 49 -1.47 1.36 1.46
CA TYR A 49 -1.12 2.20 2.61
C TYR A 49 -0.97 3.67 2.21
N HIS A 50 -0.13 3.94 1.21
CA HIS A 50 0.18 5.28 0.73
C HIS A 50 -1.06 6.07 0.32
N HIS A 51 -1.98 5.45 -0.44
CA HIS A 51 -3.24 6.10 -0.82
C HIS A 51 -4.23 6.24 0.33
N THR A 52 -4.14 5.40 1.37
CA THR A 52 -5.00 5.52 2.56
C THR A 52 -4.51 6.60 3.52
N PHE A 53 -3.18 6.77 3.61
CA PHE A 53 -2.52 7.69 4.53
C PHE A 53 -1.51 8.59 3.79
N PRO A 54 -1.97 9.49 2.91
CA PRO A 54 -1.09 10.28 2.04
C PRO A 54 -0.20 11.29 2.78
N TRP A 55 -0.42 11.50 4.08
CA TRP A 55 0.37 12.39 4.93
C TRP A 55 1.47 11.67 5.72
N ASP A 56 1.54 10.34 5.67
CA ASP A 56 2.63 9.59 6.30
C ASP A 56 3.92 9.80 5.52
N TYR A 57 4.98 10.23 6.19
CA TYR A 57 6.26 10.55 5.54
C TYR A 57 6.93 9.32 4.92
N SER A 58 6.67 8.12 5.45
CA SER A 58 7.33 6.91 5.00
C SER A 58 6.63 6.27 3.80
N ALA A 59 5.35 6.63 3.56
CA ALA A 59 4.48 5.96 2.60
C ALA A 59 4.36 4.43 2.79
N SER A 60 4.84 3.89 3.91
CA SER A 60 4.77 2.48 4.27
C SER A 60 4.54 2.29 5.77
N GLU A 61 3.88 1.20 6.14
CA GLU A 61 3.57 0.87 7.54
C GLU A 61 4.83 0.62 8.37
N LEU A 62 5.88 0.07 7.75
CA LEU A 62 7.07 -0.43 8.44
C LEU A 62 8.20 0.62 8.58
N GLY A 63 8.05 1.82 8.04
CA GLY A 63 9.04 2.88 8.23
C GLY A 63 10.41 2.51 7.65
N ALA A 64 11.47 2.88 8.37
CA ALA A 64 12.85 2.51 8.05
C ALA A 64 13.20 1.03 8.27
N PHE A 65 12.33 0.25 8.95
CA PHE A 65 12.51 -1.20 9.11
C PHE A 65 11.93 -1.98 7.93
N ASP A 66 11.27 -1.28 7.02
CA ASP A 66 10.86 -1.82 5.74
C ASP A 66 12.11 -2.12 4.89
N VAL A 67 12.26 -3.38 4.50
CA VAL A 67 13.54 -3.95 4.03
C VAL A 67 14.10 -3.23 2.79
N PHE A 68 13.30 -2.43 2.08
CA PHE A 68 13.75 -1.63 0.94
C PHE A 68 12.95 -0.33 0.77
N ASN A 69 12.91 0.58 1.75
CA ASN A 69 12.40 1.95 1.53
C ASN A 69 13.55 2.99 1.54
N PRO A 70 14.29 3.16 0.42
CA PRO A 70 15.43 4.07 0.35
C PRO A 70 15.03 5.54 0.52
N ALA A 71 13.79 5.91 0.17
CA ALA A 71 13.28 7.27 0.36
C ALA A 71 13.14 7.60 1.85
N THR A 72 12.53 6.71 2.64
CA THR A 72 12.43 6.88 4.10
C THR A 72 13.80 6.94 4.76
N ALA A 73 14.73 6.05 4.37
CA ALA A 73 16.09 6.08 4.88
C ALA A 73 16.83 7.39 4.57
N PHE A 74 16.63 7.95 3.37
CA PHE A 74 17.18 9.24 2.99
C PHE A 74 16.61 10.37 3.85
N ILE A 75 15.28 10.43 4.03
CA ILE A 75 14.64 11.43 4.90
C ILE A 75 15.14 11.30 6.35
N ASP A 76 15.28 10.08 6.85
CA ASP A 76 15.76 9.80 8.20
C ASP A 76 17.20 10.25 8.42
N PHE A 77 18.07 10.09 7.41
CA PHE A 77 19.42 10.62 7.43
C PHE A 77 19.43 12.15 7.56
N PHE A 78 18.61 12.86 6.77
CA PHE A 78 18.50 14.32 6.88
C PHE A 78 17.85 14.77 8.19
N ALA A 79 16.95 13.97 8.75
CA ALA A 79 16.39 14.22 10.07
C ALA A 79 17.46 14.08 11.17
N MET A 80 18.34 13.09 11.05
CA MET A 80 19.45 12.86 12.00
C MET A 80 20.42 14.05 12.05
N ILE A 81 20.72 14.68 10.90
CA ILE A 81 21.59 15.87 10.84
C ILE A 81 20.83 17.20 11.04
N GLY A 82 19.54 17.14 11.37
CA GLY A 82 18.71 18.31 11.69
C GLY A 82 18.20 19.10 10.49
N TRP A 83 18.32 18.58 9.27
CA TRP A 83 17.86 19.25 8.04
C TRP A 83 16.39 18.96 7.73
N ALA A 84 15.88 17.80 8.18
CA ALA A 84 14.47 17.46 8.12
C ALA A 84 13.89 17.38 9.54
N TYR A 85 12.65 17.81 9.70
CA TYR A 85 11.93 17.84 10.97
C TYR A 85 10.43 17.56 10.72
N ASP A 86 9.66 17.41 11.79
CA ASP A 86 8.21 17.18 11.75
C ASP A 86 7.75 16.04 10.82
N ARG A 87 8.51 14.93 10.80
CA ARG A 87 8.12 13.70 10.10
C ARG A 87 6.79 13.20 10.65
N LYS A 88 5.75 13.27 9.83
CA LYS A 88 4.39 12.83 10.19
C LYS A 88 4.29 11.32 10.04
N VAL A 89 3.83 10.66 11.10
CA VAL A 89 3.63 9.19 11.12
C VAL A 89 2.20 8.90 11.54
N VAL A 90 1.57 7.94 10.88
CA VAL A 90 0.22 7.50 11.24
C VAL A 90 0.27 6.72 12.55
N SER A 91 -0.69 6.98 13.45
CA SER A 91 -0.77 6.22 14.70
C SER A 91 -1.18 4.77 14.44
N ARG A 92 -0.60 3.83 15.20
CA ARG A 92 -0.94 2.40 15.11
C ARG A 92 -2.44 2.13 15.28
N GLU A 93 -3.07 2.83 16.21
CA GLU A 93 -4.52 2.76 16.43
C GLU A 93 -5.32 3.13 15.16
N MET A 94 -4.89 4.15 14.42
CA MET A 94 -5.56 4.57 13.19
C MET A 94 -5.39 3.51 12.08
N ILE A 95 -4.19 2.91 11.98
CA ILE A 95 -3.89 1.83 11.04
C ILE A 95 -4.79 0.62 11.34
N GLU A 96 -4.80 0.16 12.59
CA GLU A 96 -5.60 -0.98 13.04
C GLU A 96 -7.09 -0.74 12.81
N ARG A 97 -7.60 0.45 13.13
CA ARG A 97 -9.00 0.82 12.91
C ARG A 97 -9.37 0.77 11.43
N LYS A 98 -8.48 1.20 10.53
CA LYS A 98 -8.69 1.13 9.07
C LYS A 98 -8.67 -0.31 8.57
N GLN A 99 -7.72 -1.13 9.06
CA GLN A 99 -7.66 -2.56 8.74
C GLN A 99 -8.93 -3.30 9.18
N GLN A 100 -9.38 -3.11 10.42
CA GLN A 100 -10.61 -3.72 10.94
C GLN A 100 -11.83 -3.30 10.12
N ARG A 101 -11.95 -2.01 9.77
CA ARG A 101 -13.05 -1.53 8.92
C ARG A 101 -13.02 -2.19 7.55
N SER A 102 -11.85 -2.32 6.94
CA SER A 102 -11.68 -2.96 5.63
C SER A 102 -11.97 -4.45 5.65
N ALA A 103 -11.58 -5.18 6.71
CA ALA A 103 -11.95 -6.57 6.91
C ALA A 103 -13.46 -6.75 7.06
N LYS A 104 -14.11 -5.94 7.91
CA LYS A 104 -15.58 -5.98 8.06
C LYS A 104 -16.33 -5.71 6.75
N LEU A 105 -15.79 -4.82 5.90
CA LEU A 105 -16.34 -4.52 4.57
C LEU A 105 -16.25 -5.74 3.63
N GLU A 106 -15.22 -6.56 3.76
CA GLU A 106 -15.03 -7.79 2.99
C GLU A 106 -16.08 -8.84 3.39
N ASP A 107 -16.24 -9.08 4.69
CA ASP A 107 -17.26 -10.00 5.22
C ASP A 107 -18.68 -9.62 4.76
N ILE A 108 -19.02 -8.32 4.81
CA ILE A 108 -20.32 -7.83 4.36
C ILE A 108 -20.53 -8.06 2.85
N ARG A 109 -19.48 -7.85 2.04
CA ARG A 109 -19.55 -8.05 0.58
C ARG A 109 -19.71 -9.53 0.24
N GLU A 110 -19.05 -10.42 0.97
CA GLU A 110 -19.17 -11.87 0.81
C GLU A 110 -20.60 -12.35 1.12
N VAL A 111 -21.13 -11.98 2.28
CA VAL A 111 -22.51 -12.33 2.67
C VAL A 111 -23.52 -11.80 1.65
N ARG A 112 -23.36 -10.54 1.20
CA ARG A 112 -24.23 -9.96 0.17
C ARG A 112 -24.15 -10.72 -1.15
N GLY A 113 -22.95 -11.16 -1.56
CA GLY A 113 -22.74 -11.96 -2.76
C GLY A 113 -23.46 -13.30 -2.70
N ILE A 114 -23.37 -14.00 -1.56
CA ILE A 114 -24.09 -15.26 -1.32
C ILE A 114 -25.59 -15.05 -1.42
N VAL A 115 -26.13 -14.03 -0.74
CA VAL A 115 -27.56 -13.71 -0.77
C VAL A 115 -28.02 -13.41 -2.20
N HIS A 116 -27.26 -12.62 -2.95
CA HIS A 116 -27.60 -12.29 -4.34
C HIS A 116 -27.64 -13.54 -5.24
N SER A 117 -26.63 -14.42 -5.12
CA SER A 117 -26.59 -15.69 -5.86
C SER A 117 -27.76 -16.61 -5.53
N LEU A 118 -28.20 -16.65 -4.27
CA LEU A 118 -29.39 -17.41 -3.87
C LEU A 118 -30.67 -16.86 -4.50
N TYR A 119 -30.83 -15.52 -4.57
CA TYR A 119 -31.97 -14.90 -5.25
C TYR A 119 -32.00 -15.23 -6.75
N GLU A 120 -30.85 -15.23 -7.43
CA GLU A 120 -30.75 -15.60 -8.84
C GLU A 120 -31.05 -17.08 -9.11
N TRP A 121 -30.81 -17.96 -8.13
CA TRP A 121 -31.06 -19.40 -8.28
C TRP A 121 -32.52 -19.79 -8.04
N VAL A 122 -33.26 -19.00 -7.24
CA VAL A 122 -34.65 -19.29 -6.85
C VAL A 122 -35.68 -18.57 -7.74
N GLY A 123 -35.28 -17.52 -8.47
CA GLY A 123 -36.14 -16.76 -9.40
C GLY A 123 -36.04 -17.22 -10.85
#